data_AF-A0A7S2MLL9-F1
#
_entry.id   AF-A0A7S2MLL9-F1
#
_cell.length_a   1.000
_cell.length_b   1.000
_cell.length_c   1.000
_cell.angle_alpha   90.00
_cell.angle_beta   90.00
_cell.angle_gamma   90.00
#
_symmetry.space_group_name_H-M   'P 1'
#
loop_
_entity.id
_entity.type
_entity.pdbx_description
1 polymer ?
#
loop_
_entity_poly.entity_id
_entity_poly.type
_entity_poly.pdbx_seq_one_letter_code
_entity_poly.pdbx_strand_id
1 'polypeptide(L)'
;MLSDVAHTLFLHYARAIALGIEPASLSAAKEEQAAFLALYRTIKHGDRKHHNVDLVQMAAIAERVLEGELRYRGGEYGEAFKALEEAICLFDVLPYDEPHGWLISVRQTLGALLTEQRQYTRAITLYDEDLTLFPRNPWSLAGLKRCLEATGQPRAKEVGLQLAMAMKHVDVQISVSCACARAEGKNRRSAGSWRPWVGVPLCMAVVAAAVAVVLMRHRS
;
A
#
# COMPACT_ATOMS: atom_id res chain seq x y z
N MET A 1 28.73 -5.53 -5.54
CA MET A 1 28.26 -4.47 -6.45
C MET A 1 26.80 -4.68 -6.89
N LEU A 2 26.40 -5.82 -7.46
CA LEU A 2 24.99 -6.10 -7.82
C LEU A 2 24.07 -6.45 -6.63
N SER A 3 24.64 -6.91 -5.50
CA SER A 3 23.91 -7.12 -4.25
C SER A 3 23.23 -5.83 -3.76
N ASP A 4 23.92 -4.72 -3.94
CA ASP A 4 23.55 -3.36 -3.51
C ASP A 4 22.50 -2.72 -4.42
N VAL A 5 22.59 -2.94 -5.74
CA VAL A 5 21.67 -2.36 -6.73
C VAL A 5 20.22 -2.79 -6.48
N ALA A 6 19.94 -4.08 -6.29
CA ALA A 6 18.56 -4.52 -6.05
C ALA A 6 18.00 -4.00 -4.72
N HIS A 7 18.84 -3.95 -3.68
CA HIS A 7 18.44 -3.42 -2.39
C HIS A 7 18.07 -1.93 -2.49
N THR A 8 18.95 -1.14 -3.10
CA THR A 8 18.76 0.29 -3.29
C THR A 8 17.57 0.59 -4.21
N LEU A 9 17.39 -0.20 -5.28
CA LEU A 9 16.24 -0.12 -6.17
C LEU A 9 14.92 -0.28 -5.38
N PHE A 10 14.78 -1.35 -4.62
CA PHE A 10 13.55 -1.59 -3.85
C PHE A 10 13.39 -0.66 -2.65
N LEU A 11 14.48 -0.06 -2.15
CA LEU A 11 14.41 1.01 -1.16
C LEU A 11 13.79 2.28 -1.75
N HIS A 12 14.20 2.70 -2.94
CA HIS A 12 13.58 3.82 -3.65
C HIS A 12 12.11 3.53 -3.96
N TYR A 13 11.79 2.31 -4.41
CA TYR A 13 10.40 1.87 -4.60
C TYR A 13 9.58 2.02 -3.31
N ALA A 14 10.04 1.45 -2.19
CA ALA A 14 9.30 1.48 -0.93
C ALA A 14 9.12 2.91 -0.40
N ARG A 15 10.15 3.76 -0.54
CA ARG A 15 10.07 5.18 -0.15
C ARG A 15 9.07 5.95 -1.02
N ALA A 16 9.09 5.74 -2.32
CA ALA A 16 8.16 6.37 -3.25
C ALA A 16 6.70 5.98 -2.93
N ILE A 17 6.41 4.70 -2.70
CA ILE A 17 5.09 4.22 -2.27
C ILE A 17 4.68 4.91 -0.96
N ALA A 18 5.54 4.89 0.06
CA ALA A 18 5.22 5.46 1.36
C ALA A 18 4.96 6.97 1.31
N LEU A 19 5.77 7.73 0.56
CA LEU A 19 5.59 9.16 0.35
C LEU A 19 4.35 9.46 -0.49
N GLY A 20 4.03 8.58 -1.45
CA GLY A 20 2.90 8.71 -2.36
C GLY A 20 1.53 8.69 -1.69
N ILE A 21 1.44 8.12 -0.47
CA ILE A 21 0.18 8.04 0.29
C ILE A 21 -0.40 9.45 0.58
N GLU A 22 0.46 10.43 0.84
CA GLU A 22 0.05 11.79 1.19
C GLU A 22 0.26 12.78 0.04
N PRO A 23 -0.78 13.49 -0.42
CA PRO A 23 -0.66 14.45 -1.51
C PRO A 23 0.42 15.52 -1.30
N ALA A 24 0.66 15.91 -0.04
CA ALA A 24 1.69 16.90 0.31
C ALA A 24 3.12 16.40 0.05
N SER A 25 3.34 15.09 -0.01
CA SER A 25 4.64 14.45 -0.22
C SER A 25 4.82 13.90 -1.63
N LEU A 26 3.88 14.17 -2.55
CA LEU A 26 3.89 13.63 -3.91
C LEU A 26 5.11 14.09 -4.72
N SER A 27 5.65 15.29 -4.49
CA SER A 27 6.89 15.74 -5.13
C SER A 27 8.08 14.87 -4.70
N ALA A 28 8.26 14.64 -3.41
CA ALA A 28 9.31 13.78 -2.88
C ALA A 28 9.13 12.32 -3.35
N ALA A 29 7.89 11.84 -3.46
CA ALA A 29 7.61 10.53 -4.02
C ALA A 29 8.07 10.39 -5.48
N LYS A 30 7.88 11.45 -6.29
CA LYS A 30 8.35 11.51 -7.68
C LYS A 30 9.88 11.58 -7.79
N GLU A 31 10.56 12.19 -6.83
CA GLU A 31 12.03 12.16 -6.75
C GLU A 31 12.56 10.74 -6.52
N GLU A 32 11.94 10.00 -5.58
CA GLU A 32 12.26 8.59 -5.34
C GLU A 32 11.92 7.70 -6.56
N GLN A 33 10.80 7.98 -7.24
CA GLN A 33 10.45 7.32 -8.50
C GLN A 33 11.51 7.58 -9.58
N ALA A 34 12.00 8.81 -9.71
CA ALA A 34 13.05 9.14 -10.67
C ALA A 34 14.37 8.42 -10.35
N ALA A 35 14.74 8.32 -9.06
CA ALA A 35 15.91 7.55 -8.62
C ALA A 35 15.75 6.04 -8.90
N PHE A 36 14.56 5.48 -8.64
CA PHE A 36 14.22 4.11 -9.01
C PHE A 36 14.40 3.89 -10.53
N LEU A 37 13.84 4.77 -11.36
CA LEU A 37 13.92 4.66 -12.83
C LEU A 37 15.35 4.77 -13.34
N ALA A 38 16.17 5.65 -12.73
CA ALA A 38 17.57 5.79 -13.08
C ALA A 38 18.35 4.50 -12.83
N LEU A 39 18.14 3.85 -11.68
CA LEU A 39 18.76 2.56 -11.38
C LEU A 39 18.20 1.44 -12.26
N TYR A 40 16.89 1.39 -12.47
CA TYR A 40 16.25 0.37 -13.29
C TYR A 40 16.86 0.29 -14.69
N ARG A 41 17.13 1.44 -15.32
CA ARG A 41 17.77 1.52 -16.65
C ARG A 41 19.18 0.92 -16.72
N THR A 42 19.84 0.73 -15.58
CA THR A 42 21.18 0.11 -15.52
C THR A 42 21.13 -1.41 -15.46
N ILE A 43 19.97 -1.99 -15.14
CA ILE A 43 19.78 -3.42 -14.93
C ILE A 43 19.45 -4.10 -16.26
N LYS A 44 20.15 -5.18 -16.57
CA LYS A 44 19.94 -6.02 -17.75
C LYS A 44 19.42 -7.39 -17.35
N HIS A 45 18.79 -8.06 -18.31
CA HIS A 45 18.40 -9.46 -18.16
C HIS A 45 19.59 -10.32 -17.75
N GLY A 46 19.38 -11.17 -16.74
CA GLY A 46 20.39 -12.08 -16.21
C GLY A 46 21.38 -11.45 -15.23
N ASP A 47 21.36 -10.12 -15.03
CA ASP A 47 22.26 -9.46 -14.06
C ASP A 47 22.05 -9.99 -12.64
N ARG A 48 20.80 -10.26 -12.27
CA ARG A 48 20.44 -10.84 -10.99
C ARG A 48 19.10 -11.54 -11.05
N LYS A 49 19.00 -12.67 -10.33
CA LYS A 49 17.74 -13.37 -10.11
C LYS A 49 17.38 -13.44 -8.64
N HIS A 50 16.09 -13.42 -8.36
CA HIS A 50 15.50 -13.90 -7.12
C HIS A 50 14.88 -15.27 -7.44
N HIS A 51 15.57 -16.33 -7.06
CA HIS A 51 15.30 -17.70 -7.51
C HIS A 51 15.10 -17.79 -9.04
N ASN A 52 13.87 -18.01 -9.50
CA ASN A 52 13.50 -18.17 -10.90
C ASN A 52 13.22 -16.84 -11.61
N VAL A 53 12.98 -15.77 -10.86
CA VAL A 53 12.52 -14.48 -11.40
C VAL A 53 13.70 -13.52 -11.60
N ASP A 54 13.77 -12.88 -12.76
CA ASP A 54 14.79 -11.88 -13.07
C ASP A 54 14.47 -10.54 -12.38
N LEU A 55 15.50 -9.88 -11.83
CA LEU A 55 15.36 -8.58 -11.20
C LEU A 55 14.73 -7.55 -12.14
N VAL A 56 15.05 -7.59 -13.43
CA VAL A 56 14.48 -6.67 -14.43
C VAL A 56 12.96 -6.85 -14.59
N GLN A 57 12.45 -8.08 -14.40
CA GLN A 57 11.01 -8.37 -14.46
C GLN A 57 10.29 -7.86 -13.21
N MET A 58 10.89 -8.09 -12.03
CA MET A 58 10.36 -7.52 -10.77
C MET A 58 10.37 -5.99 -10.82
N ALA A 59 11.42 -5.38 -11.37
CA ALA A 59 11.52 -3.95 -11.53
C ALA A 59 10.49 -3.38 -12.51
N ALA A 60 10.14 -4.12 -13.57
CA ALA A 60 9.07 -3.72 -14.50
C ALA A 60 7.69 -3.65 -13.81
N ILE A 61 7.39 -4.62 -12.93
CA ILE A 61 6.17 -4.60 -12.11
C ILE A 61 6.19 -3.40 -11.16
N ALA A 62 7.31 -3.23 -10.44
CA ALA A 62 7.50 -2.12 -9.51
C ALA A 62 7.30 -0.75 -10.18
N GLU A 63 7.82 -0.57 -11.39
CA GLU A 63 7.67 0.66 -12.18
C GLU A 63 6.20 0.98 -12.45
N ARG A 64 5.43 -0.02 -12.92
CA ARG A 64 4.01 0.15 -13.23
C ARG A 64 3.16 0.36 -11.97
N VAL A 65 3.47 -0.31 -10.88
CA VAL A 65 2.81 -0.08 -9.57
C VAL A 65 3.07 1.33 -9.06
N LEU A 66 4.33 1.80 -9.09
CA LEU A 66 4.68 3.17 -8.71
C LEU A 66 3.90 4.20 -9.53
N GLU A 67 3.90 4.01 -10.85
CA GLU A 67 3.20 4.91 -11.75
C GLU A 67 1.70 4.96 -11.42
N GLY A 68 1.09 3.79 -11.22
CA GLY A 68 -0.31 3.67 -10.87
C GLY A 68 -0.67 4.39 -9.58
N GLU A 69 0.06 4.13 -8.51
CA GLU A 69 -0.23 4.71 -7.19
C GLU A 69 0.02 6.22 -7.14
N LEU A 70 1.12 6.70 -7.72
CA LEU A 70 1.44 8.12 -7.73
C LEU A 70 0.45 8.92 -8.60
N ARG A 71 0.06 8.39 -9.76
CA ARG A 71 -0.99 9.00 -10.60
C ARG A 71 -2.33 9.01 -9.90
N TYR A 72 -2.69 7.91 -9.22
CA TYR A 72 -3.93 7.84 -8.44
C TYR A 72 -3.97 8.97 -7.41
N ARG A 73 -2.87 9.19 -6.68
CA ARG A 73 -2.77 10.25 -5.68
C ARG A 73 -2.66 11.66 -6.27
N GLY A 74 -2.19 11.77 -7.51
CA GLY A 74 -2.26 12.98 -8.33
C GLY A 74 -3.65 13.28 -8.90
N GLY A 75 -4.62 12.37 -8.76
CA GLY A 75 -5.98 12.51 -9.31
C GLY A 75 -6.15 12.02 -10.75
N GLU A 76 -5.12 11.42 -11.33
CA GLU A 76 -5.10 10.89 -12.70
C GLU A 76 -5.62 9.44 -12.72
N TYR A 77 -6.87 9.22 -12.29
CA TYR A 77 -7.41 7.89 -11.98
C TYR A 77 -7.43 6.92 -13.17
N GLY A 78 -7.72 7.40 -14.38
CA GLY A 78 -7.76 6.54 -15.58
C GLY A 78 -6.40 5.94 -15.90
N GLU A 79 -5.38 6.79 -15.98
CA GLU A 79 -3.99 6.38 -16.21
C GLU A 79 -3.45 5.53 -15.04
N ALA A 80 -3.87 5.85 -13.81
CA ALA A 80 -3.51 5.07 -12.64
C ALA A 80 -3.98 3.62 -12.72
N PHE A 81 -5.25 3.40 -13.06
CA PHE A 81 -5.81 2.06 -13.19
C PHE A 81 -5.19 1.30 -14.36
N LYS A 82 -4.97 1.98 -15.49
CA LYS A 82 -4.28 1.38 -16.63
C LYS A 82 -2.88 0.88 -16.26
N ALA A 83 -2.09 1.69 -15.56
CA ALA A 83 -0.75 1.28 -15.12
C ALA A 83 -0.79 0.07 -14.17
N LEU A 84 -1.77 0.00 -13.26
CA LEU A 84 -1.94 -1.14 -12.36
C LEU A 84 -2.44 -2.40 -13.09
N GLU A 85 -3.28 -2.26 -14.11
CA GLU A 85 -3.70 -3.36 -14.99
C GLU A 85 -2.49 -3.90 -15.77
N GLU A 86 -1.62 -3.04 -16.30
CA GLU A 86 -0.35 -3.43 -16.93
C GLU A 86 0.57 -4.15 -15.93
N ALA A 87 0.64 -3.69 -14.67
CA ALA A 87 1.39 -4.37 -13.62
C ALA A 87 0.85 -5.78 -13.32
N ILE A 88 -0.48 -5.98 -13.37
CA ILE A 88 -1.10 -7.30 -13.24
C ILE A 88 -0.65 -8.21 -14.40
N CYS A 89 -0.68 -7.72 -15.64
CA CYS A 89 -0.22 -8.50 -16.79
C CYS A 89 1.25 -8.91 -16.66
N LEU A 90 2.12 -8.01 -16.18
CA LEU A 90 3.54 -8.32 -15.93
C LEU A 90 3.72 -9.32 -14.79
N PHE A 91 2.89 -9.22 -13.75
CA PHE A 91 2.90 -10.15 -12.62
C PHE A 91 2.47 -11.57 -13.03
N ASP A 92 1.42 -11.70 -13.85
CA ASP A 92 0.86 -12.99 -14.27
C ASP A 92 1.79 -13.81 -15.17
N VAL A 93 2.72 -13.16 -15.87
CA VAL A 93 3.69 -13.81 -16.75
C VAL A 93 5.03 -14.10 -16.07
N LEU A 94 5.16 -13.82 -14.77
CA LEU A 94 6.35 -14.19 -14.03
C LEU A 94 6.56 -15.71 -14.03
N PRO A 95 7.82 -16.18 -14.09
CA PRO A 95 8.13 -17.58 -13.82
C PRO A 95 7.60 -18.03 -12.44
N TYR A 96 7.13 -19.27 -12.35
CA TYR A 96 6.67 -19.85 -11.08
C TYR A 96 7.78 -19.87 -10.03
N ASP A 97 7.43 -19.51 -8.79
CA ASP A 97 8.34 -19.46 -7.64
C ASP A 97 7.57 -19.66 -6.31
N GLU A 98 8.23 -20.23 -5.30
CA GLU A 98 7.67 -20.48 -3.96
C GLU A 98 8.63 -19.97 -2.85
N PRO A 99 8.34 -18.83 -2.19
CA PRO A 99 7.17 -17.95 -2.39
C PRO A 99 7.22 -17.21 -3.73
N HIS A 100 6.07 -16.68 -4.18
CA HIS A 100 5.96 -15.94 -5.44
C HIS A 100 7.00 -14.82 -5.49
N GLY A 101 7.61 -14.61 -6.67
CA GLY A 101 8.71 -13.66 -6.85
C GLY A 101 8.35 -12.17 -6.70
N TRP A 102 7.14 -11.83 -6.26
CA TRP A 102 6.71 -10.45 -6.02
C TRP A 102 6.01 -10.34 -4.66
N LEU A 103 6.24 -9.22 -3.97
CA LEU A 103 6.00 -9.07 -2.53
C LEU A 103 4.52 -8.83 -2.15
N ILE A 104 3.78 -8.07 -2.95
CA ILE A 104 2.41 -7.62 -2.64
C ILE A 104 1.56 -7.85 -3.87
N SER A 105 0.42 -8.55 -3.75
CA SER A 105 -0.47 -8.73 -4.88
C SER A 105 -0.86 -7.40 -5.52
N VAL A 106 -0.63 -7.29 -6.83
CA VAL A 106 -1.01 -6.09 -7.60
C VAL A 106 -2.54 -5.97 -7.68
N ARG A 107 -3.24 -7.11 -7.77
CA ARG A 107 -4.71 -7.16 -7.74
C ARG A 107 -5.27 -6.61 -6.43
N GLN A 108 -4.62 -6.95 -5.31
CA GLN A 108 -4.98 -6.41 -4.00
C GLN A 108 -4.84 -4.88 -3.95
N THR A 109 -3.76 -4.32 -4.53
CA THR A 109 -3.56 -2.86 -4.63
C THR A 109 -4.64 -2.20 -5.48
N LEU A 110 -4.88 -2.69 -6.70
CA LEU A 110 -5.90 -2.13 -7.58
C LEU A 110 -7.31 -2.25 -6.99
N GLY A 111 -7.64 -3.42 -6.43
CA GLY A 111 -8.90 -3.65 -5.73
C GLY A 111 -9.10 -2.65 -4.59
N ALA A 112 -8.05 -2.30 -3.84
CA ALA A 112 -8.13 -1.33 -2.76
C ALA A 112 -8.50 0.09 -3.27
N LEU A 113 -7.86 0.54 -4.34
CA LEU A 113 -8.11 1.86 -4.93
C LEU A 113 -9.48 1.93 -5.61
N LEU A 114 -9.92 0.86 -6.27
CA LEU A 114 -11.28 0.76 -6.80
C LEU A 114 -12.33 0.78 -5.68
N THR A 115 -12.03 0.13 -4.55
CA THR A 115 -12.88 0.17 -3.35
C THR A 115 -12.99 1.59 -2.80
N GLU A 116 -11.89 2.34 -2.74
CA GLU A 116 -11.87 3.76 -2.34
C GLU A 116 -12.77 4.62 -3.25
N GLN A 117 -12.76 4.34 -4.56
CA GLN A 117 -13.64 5.00 -5.55
C GLN A 117 -15.04 4.40 -5.65
N ARG A 118 -15.42 3.51 -4.74
CA ARG A 118 -16.74 2.83 -4.70
C ARG A 118 -17.07 2.01 -5.97
N GLN A 119 -16.05 1.65 -6.74
CA GLN A 119 -16.18 0.75 -7.90
C GLN A 119 -16.20 -0.72 -7.43
N TYR A 120 -17.15 -1.05 -6.56
CA TYR A 120 -17.18 -2.32 -5.83
C TYR A 120 -17.26 -3.54 -6.74
N THR A 121 -18.04 -3.48 -7.83
CA THR A 121 -18.18 -4.62 -8.75
C THR A 121 -16.85 -5.00 -9.40
N ARG A 122 -16.07 -4.03 -9.88
CA ARG A 122 -14.73 -4.29 -10.44
C ARG A 122 -13.76 -4.78 -9.37
N ALA A 123 -13.82 -4.20 -8.16
CA ALA A 123 -12.98 -4.62 -7.05
C ALA A 123 -13.25 -6.07 -6.62
N ILE A 124 -14.51 -6.50 -6.58
CA ILE A 124 -14.91 -7.88 -6.23
C ILE A 124 -14.27 -8.87 -7.19
N THR A 125 -14.34 -8.63 -8.50
CA THR A 125 -13.71 -9.48 -9.51
C THR A 125 -12.22 -9.64 -9.25
N LEU A 126 -11.51 -8.55 -9.01
CA LEU A 126 -10.06 -8.58 -8.75
C LEU A 126 -9.71 -9.32 -7.45
N TYR A 127 -10.51 -9.17 -6.39
CA TYR A 127 -10.26 -9.92 -5.16
C TYR A 127 -10.57 -11.41 -5.31
N ASP A 128 -11.59 -11.79 -6.09
CA ASP A 128 -11.90 -13.19 -6.38
C ASP A 128 -10.78 -13.85 -7.20
N GLU A 129 -10.25 -13.14 -8.20
CA GLU A 129 -9.07 -13.55 -8.95
C GLU A 129 -7.84 -13.68 -8.04
N ASP A 130 -7.61 -12.70 -7.17
CA ASP A 130 -6.49 -12.73 -6.22
C ASP A 130 -6.57 -13.93 -5.27
N LEU A 131 -7.75 -14.20 -4.71
CA LEU A 131 -7.97 -15.30 -3.77
C LEU A 131 -7.92 -16.68 -4.44
N THR A 132 -8.08 -16.73 -5.76
CA THR A 132 -7.83 -17.94 -6.55
C THR A 132 -6.34 -18.27 -6.59
N LEU A 133 -5.48 -17.25 -6.75
CA LEU A 133 -4.02 -17.39 -6.75
C LEU A 133 -3.42 -17.49 -5.34
N PHE A 134 -3.98 -16.75 -4.39
CA PHE A 134 -3.53 -16.65 -3.00
C PHE A 134 -4.66 -17.00 -2.03
N PRO A 135 -5.02 -18.28 -1.90
CA PRO A 135 -6.08 -18.70 -1.01
C PRO A 135 -5.84 -18.22 0.42
N ARG A 136 -6.88 -17.68 1.04
CA ARG A 136 -6.89 -17.16 2.42
C ARG A 136 -6.00 -15.93 2.67
N ASN A 137 -5.61 -15.19 1.63
CA ASN A 137 -4.96 -13.88 1.79
C ASN A 137 -5.86 -12.95 2.62
N PRO A 138 -5.47 -12.58 3.87
CA PRO A 138 -6.35 -11.82 4.75
C PRO A 138 -6.59 -10.38 4.27
N TRP A 139 -5.66 -9.79 3.53
CA TRP A 139 -5.82 -8.45 2.97
C TRP A 139 -6.89 -8.42 1.86
N SER A 140 -6.85 -9.38 0.94
CA SER A 140 -7.85 -9.51 -0.12
C SER A 140 -9.21 -9.94 0.43
N LEU A 141 -9.26 -10.82 1.42
CA LEU A 141 -10.51 -11.17 2.12
C LEU A 141 -11.14 -9.94 2.80
N ALA A 142 -10.34 -9.08 3.44
CA ALA A 142 -10.84 -7.85 4.05
C ALA A 142 -11.42 -6.87 3.03
N GLY A 143 -10.72 -6.67 1.90
CA GLY A 143 -11.20 -5.84 0.80
C GLY A 143 -12.48 -6.39 0.15
N LEU A 144 -12.51 -7.70 -0.10
CA LEU A 144 -13.65 -8.38 -0.69
C LEU A 144 -14.88 -8.29 0.21
N LYS A 145 -14.73 -8.62 1.50
CA LYS A 145 -15.81 -8.52 2.49
C LYS A 145 -16.44 -7.12 2.46
N ARG A 146 -15.61 -6.07 2.48
CA ARG A 146 -16.09 -4.68 2.46
C ARG A 146 -16.90 -4.38 1.21
N CYS A 147 -16.45 -4.82 0.03
CA CYS A 147 -17.18 -4.60 -1.22
C CYS A 147 -18.50 -5.37 -1.26
N LEU A 148 -18.52 -6.62 -0.76
CA LEU A 148 -19.73 -7.43 -0.67
C LEU A 148 -20.75 -6.81 0.31
N GLU A 149 -20.30 -6.30 1.45
CA GLU A 149 -21.16 -5.59 2.41
C GLU A 149 -21.73 -4.30 1.81
N ALA A 150 -20.90 -3.51 1.14
CA ALA A 150 -21.33 -2.27 0.48
C ALA A 150 -22.34 -2.50 -0.66
N THR A 151 -22.32 -3.68 -1.28
CA THR A 151 -23.25 -4.09 -2.33
C THR A 151 -24.40 -4.97 -1.83
N GLY A 152 -24.50 -5.22 -0.52
CA GLY A 152 -25.57 -6.02 0.08
C GLY A 152 -25.54 -7.51 -0.29
N GLN A 153 -24.40 -8.04 -0.72
CA GLN A 153 -24.29 -9.43 -1.15
C GLN A 153 -24.21 -10.39 0.04
N PRO A 154 -25.04 -11.46 0.10
CA PRO A 154 -25.09 -12.38 1.23
C PRO A 154 -23.78 -13.16 1.45
N ARG A 155 -22.98 -13.32 0.38
CA ARG A 155 -21.63 -13.94 0.40
C ARG A 155 -20.68 -13.23 1.38
N ALA A 156 -20.96 -11.98 1.75
CA ALA A 156 -20.20 -11.25 2.77
C ALA A 156 -20.07 -12.03 4.11
N LYS A 157 -21.09 -12.80 4.50
CA LYS A 157 -21.05 -13.60 5.73
C LYS A 157 -20.00 -14.70 5.65
N GLU A 158 -19.97 -15.42 4.55
CA GLU A 158 -19.02 -16.51 4.31
C GLU A 158 -17.58 -15.98 4.25
N VAL A 159 -17.34 -14.93 3.45
CA VAL A 159 -16.03 -14.26 3.37
C VAL A 159 -15.60 -13.71 4.72
N GLY A 160 -16.54 -13.23 5.53
CA GLY A 160 -16.27 -12.80 6.91
C GLY A 160 -15.78 -13.92 7.83
N LEU A 161 -16.30 -15.14 7.68
CA LEU A 161 -15.80 -16.30 8.42
C LEU A 161 -14.40 -16.70 7.97
N GLN A 162 -14.16 -16.70 6.65
CA GLN A 162 -12.82 -16.96 6.09
C GLN A 162 -11.80 -15.94 6.59
N LEU A 163 -12.16 -14.65 6.59
CA LEU A 163 -11.33 -13.58 7.13
C LEU A 163 -11.04 -13.80 8.62
N ALA A 164 -12.06 -14.10 9.42
CA ALA A 164 -11.88 -14.35 10.86
C ALA A 164 -10.92 -15.52 11.13
N MET A 165 -10.92 -16.56 10.29
CA MET A 165 -9.96 -17.65 10.38
C MET A 165 -8.54 -17.20 9.99
N ALA A 166 -8.40 -16.48 8.88
CA ALA A 166 -7.10 -15.98 8.41
C ALA A 166 -6.46 -15.01 9.43
N MET A 167 -7.26 -14.14 10.05
CA MET A 167 -6.82 -13.15 11.03
C MET A 167 -6.27 -13.76 12.33
N LYS A 168 -6.46 -15.05 12.61
CA LYS A 168 -5.86 -15.72 13.80
C LYS A 168 -4.33 -15.72 13.79
N HIS A 169 -3.73 -15.56 12.61
CA HIS A 169 -2.28 -15.59 12.40
C HIS A 169 -1.72 -14.22 12.01
N VAL A 170 -2.50 -13.15 12.16
CA VAL A 170 -2.14 -11.80 11.72
C VAL A 170 -1.92 -10.90 12.94
N ASP A 171 -0.74 -10.30 13.05
CA ASP A 171 -0.36 -9.43 14.17
C ASP A 171 -0.97 -8.03 14.13
N VAL A 172 -1.53 -7.65 12.97
CA VAL A 172 -2.08 -6.32 12.72
C VAL A 172 -3.56 -6.39 12.36
N GLN A 173 -4.32 -5.38 12.77
CA GLN A 173 -5.71 -5.24 12.34
C GLN A 173 -5.77 -4.73 10.90
N ILE A 174 -6.37 -5.51 10.00
CA ILE A 174 -6.50 -5.17 8.59
C ILE A 174 -7.86 -4.51 8.38
N SER A 175 -7.85 -3.20 8.10
CA SER A 175 -9.07 -2.41 7.81
C SER A 175 -9.21 -1.99 6.34
N VAL A 176 -8.09 -2.02 5.61
CA VAL A 176 -8.00 -1.81 4.17
C VAL A 176 -7.07 -2.87 3.60
N SER A 177 -7.36 -3.31 2.39
CA SER A 177 -6.56 -4.30 1.67
C SER A 177 -5.19 -3.76 1.29
N CYS A 178 -5.06 -2.46 1.03
CA CYS A 178 -3.78 -1.81 0.79
C CYS A 178 -3.68 -0.50 1.58
N ALA A 179 -2.52 -0.22 2.18
CA ALA A 179 -2.28 1.02 2.94
C ALA A 179 -2.36 2.28 2.05
N CYS A 180 -2.18 2.10 0.75
CA CYS A 180 -2.29 3.14 -0.27
C CYS A 180 -3.74 3.57 -0.45
N ALA A 181 -4.71 2.73 -0.09
CA ALA A 181 -6.12 3.08 -0.01
C ALA A 181 -6.49 3.63 1.37
N ARG A 182 -7.34 4.65 1.40
CA ARG A 182 -7.84 5.29 2.60
C ARG A 182 -9.11 4.57 3.06
N ALA A 183 -9.15 4.23 4.35
CA ALA A 183 -10.37 3.74 4.97
C ALA A 183 -11.42 4.87 4.96
N GLU A 184 -12.65 4.56 4.52
CA GLU A 184 -13.76 5.50 4.69
C GLU A 184 -13.96 5.77 6.19
N GLY A 185 -14.11 7.05 6.57
CA GLY A 185 -14.46 7.43 7.94
C GLY A 185 -13.30 7.62 8.93
N LYS A 186 -12.02 7.48 8.52
CA LYS A 186 -10.95 8.15 9.29
C LYS A 186 -11.00 9.64 8.97
N ASN A 187 -11.79 10.35 9.76
CA ASN A 187 -11.71 11.79 9.92
C ASN A 187 -10.23 12.19 9.87
N ARG A 188 -9.86 13.11 8.98
CA ARG A 188 -8.55 13.75 8.99
C ARG A 188 -8.24 14.02 10.45
N ARG A 189 -7.20 13.40 11.02
CA ARG A 189 -6.61 14.01 12.21
C ARG A 189 -6.10 15.33 11.67
N SER A 190 -6.88 16.38 11.87
CA SER A 190 -6.39 17.75 11.81
C SER A 190 -5.05 17.72 12.54
N ALA A 191 -4.02 18.25 11.90
CA ALA A 191 -2.81 18.61 12.60
C ALA A 191 -3.24 19.35 13.89
N GLY A 192 -2.96 18.76 15.05
CA GLY A 192 -3.44 19.24 16.34
C GLY A 192 -4.78 18.66 16.81
N SER A 193 -4.75 17.47 17.40
CA SER A 193 -5.57 17.20 18.58
C SER A 193 -4.84 16.19 19.46
N TRP A 194 -3.91 16.69 20.27
CA TRP A 194 -3.41 15.95 21.42
C TRP A 194 -4.61 15.69 22.33
N ARG A 195 -5.02 14.43 22.51
CA ARG A 195 -6.05 14.09 23.49
C ARG A 195 -5.39 14.19 24.88
N PRO A 196 -5.87 15.04 25.79
CA PRO A 196 -5.33 15.04 27.14
C PRO A 196 -5.63 13.67 27.78
N TRP A 197 -4.64 13.14 28.49
CA TRP A 197 -4.81 11.99 29.36
C TRP A 197 -5.82 12.35 30.44
N VAL A 198 -7.07 11.93 30.26
CA VAL A 198 -8.10 12.07 31.30
C VAL A 198 -7.73 11.06 32.40
N GLY A 199 -7.16 11.55 33.50
CA GLY A 199 -6.84 10.73 34.67
C GLY A 199 -5.46 10.92 35.32
N VAL A 200 -4.64 11.89 34.91
CA VAL A 200 -3.38 12.18 35.62
C VAL A 200 -3.66 13.17 36.76
N PRO A 201 -3.27 12.87 38.02
CA PRO A 201 -3.50 13.76 39.15
C PRO A 201 -2.80 15.12 38.95
N LEU A 202 -3.42 16.17 39.49
CA LEU A 202 -3.15 17.61 39.32
C LEU A 202 -1.68 18.05 39.44
N CYS A 203 -0.79 17.21 39.96
CA CYS A 203 0.63 17.52 40.20
C CYS A 203 1.50 17.52 38.93
N MET A 204 1.14 16.79 37.86
CA MET A 204 1.96 16.73 36.64
C MET A 204 1.70 17.87 35.64
N ALA A 205 0.61 18.63 35.80
CA ALA A 205 0.22 19.69 34.87
C ALA A 205 1.18 20.90 34.88
N VAL A 206 1.87 21.15 36.00
CA VAL A 206 2.79 22.30 36.14
C VAL A 206 4.06 22.10 35.32
N VAL A 207 4.53 20.87 35.14
CA VAL A 207 5.76 20.57 34.38
C VAL A 207 5.54 20.75 32.87
N ALA A 208 4.36 20.42 32.35
CA ALA A 208 4.04 20.57 30.93
C ALA A 208 3.90 22.04 30.49
N ALA A 209 3.39 22.92 31.36
CA ALA A 209 3.26 24.35 31.06
C ALA A 209 4.63 25.06 30.98
N ALA A 210 5.61 24.64 31.80
CA ALA A 210 6.94 25.22 31.79
C ALA A 210 7.72 24.90 30.49
N VAL A 211 7.56 23.69 29.94
CA VAL A 211 8.25 23.28 28.71
C VAL A 211 7.67 23.98 27.46
N ALA A 212 6.36 24.25 27.45
CA ALA A 212 5.71 24.96 26.35
C ALA A 212 6.15 26.44 26.24
N VAL A 213 6.36 27.12 27.38
CA VAL A 213 6.85 28.51 27.40
C VAL A 213 8.33 28.60 26.96
N VAL A 214 9.14 27.59 27.28
CA VAL A 214 10.55 27.54 26.84
C VAL A 214 10.68 27.28 25.33
N LEU A 215 9.82 26.44 24.75
CA LEU A 215 9.86 26.13 23.32
C LEU A 215 9.31 27.25 22.41
N MET A 216 8.47 28.16 22.94
CA MET A 216 7.96 29.30 22.18
C MET A 216 8.95 30.47 22.07
N ARG A 217 10.03 30.50 22.86
CA ARG A 217 11.04 31.58 22.85
C ARG A 217 12.21 31.39 21.88
N HIS A 218 12.29 30.27 21.17
CA HIS A 218 13.39 29.97 20.23
C HIS A 218 12.99 30.00 18.74
N ARG A 219 11.89 30.68 18.39
CA ARG A 219 11.44 30.87 16.99
C ARG A 219 11.23 32.35 16.62
N SER A 220 12.11 33.22 17.10
CA SER A 220 12.25 34.61 16.62
C SER A 220 13.68 34.85 16.19
#